data_AF-A0A962YX02-F1
#
_entry.id   AF-A0A962YX02-F1
#
_cell.length_a   1.000
_cell.length_b   1.000
_cell.length_c   1.000
_cell.angle_alpha   90.00
_cell.angle_beta   90.00
_cell.angle_gamma   90.00
#
_symmetry.space_group_name_H-M   'P 1'
#
loop_
_entity.id
_entity.type
_entity.pdbx_description
1 polymer ?
#
loop_
_entity_poly.entity_id
_entity_poly.type
_entity_poly.pdbx_seq_one_letter_code
_entity_poly.pdbx_strand_id
1 'polypeptide(L)'
;MRAIASVITKLRRSIVVIAHDITVIPLAWLGAAWLRFNLSAIPTITLKTVLYSLPLVLLIQVLMYQRFGLYRGVWRFASMPDLIRILKAVGAGVLFIAVALFYFNRLNHIPRSIFPLYAMLLTILLGGARFFFRWLKDYGRLLQGQRVLIVGAGQSGESLARSMVRDESQNYLPLAFVDDHQSRGGLEIHGIPVLGKVHTIPQLVKQLNVYIVMIALPGASAANMRRIVALCEQANVKCRTLPSLNDLTAGRVNIDALRQVSLEDLLGRDPVNLNWGAITEQLQGKRVLITGGAGSIGAELCRQVARLQPERLLIIDNNEYNLYLLQLEFEKQFPNAMATFHLVDVTDHAAITALLQKNHIDTIFHAAAYKHVPLLESQCRVAIKNNLLGTWCVAKAAMQAKVPKFVLISTDKAVHPANIMGATKRGAEIFCQNANRQEGTHFITVRFGNVLGSKGSVVPLFKKQIAAGGPITVTHPDITRYFMTIPEATQLILQASTLGKGGEIFVLDMGEP
;
A
#
# COMPACT_ATOMS: atom_id res chain seq x y z
N MET A 1 11.19 1.39 -23.86
CA MET A 1 10.59 0.33 -24.71
C MET A 1 9.11 0.04 -24.41
N ARG A 2 8.67 -0.19 -23.16
CA ARG A 2 7.26 -0.50 -22.85
C ARG A 2 6.25 0.61 -23.20
N ALA A 3 6.62 1.89 -23.02
CA ALA A 3 5.77 3.03 -23.41
C ALA A 3 5.63 3.17 -24.94
N ILE A 4 6.66 2.85 -25.71
CA ILE A 4 6.63 2.88 -27.18
C ILE A 4 5.77 1.72 -27.71
N ALA A 5 5.91 0.53 -27.12
CA ALA A 5 5.08 -0.63 -27.46
C ALA A 5 3.59 -0.42 -27.13
N SER A 6 3.25 0.26 -26.04
CA SER A 6 1.86 0.59 -25.68
C SER A 6 1.26 1.65 -26.62
N VAL A 7 2.05 2.62 -27.06
CA VAL A 7 1.63 3.60 -28.08
C VAL A 7 1.40 2.93 -29.43
N ILE A 8 2.31 2.05 -29.88
CA ILE A 8 2.19 1.32 -31.15
C ILE A 8 0.96 0.39 -31.16
N THR A 9 0.69 -0.32 -30.07
CA THR A 9 -0.50 -1.17 -29.94
C THR A 9 -1.79 -0.36 -29.89
N LYS A 10 -1.78 0.83 -29.25
CA LYS A 10 -2.92 1.75 -29.26
C LYS A 10 -3.17 2.33 -30.67
N LEU A 11 -2.11 2.67 -31.40
CA LEU A 11 -2.19 3.18 -32.77
C LEU A 11 -2.73 2.12 -33.76
N ARG A 12 -2.21 0.88 -33.69
CA ARG A 12 -2.69 -0.24 -34.51
C ARG A 12 -4.17 -0.54 -34.30
N ARG A 13 -4.64 -0.51 -33.03
CA ARG A 13 -6.05 -0.75 -32.70
C ARG A 13 -6.97 0.36 -33.23
N SER A 14 -6.54 1.63 -33.16
CA SER A 14 -7.32 2.74 -33.71
C SER A 14 -7.45 2.67 -35.23
N ILE A 15 -6.41 2.23 -35.95
CA ILE A 15 -6.44 2.09 -37.41
C ILE A 15 -7.43 1.00 -37.83
N VAL A 16 -7.45 -0.16 -37.15
CA VAL A 16 -8.40 -1.25 -37.44
C VAL A 16 -9.85 -0.80 -37.23
N VAL A 17 -10.11 -0.04 -36.17
CA VAL A 17 -11.45 0.52 -35.89
C VAL A 17 -11.90 1.49 -36.97
N ILE A 18 -11.03 2.40 -37.40
CA ILE A 18 -11.34 3.37 -38.46
C ILE A 18 -11.58 2.65 -39.79
N ALA A 19 -10.76 1.64 -40.12
CA ALA A 19 -10.92 0.85 -41.34
C ALA A 19 -12.27 0.09 -41.35
N HIS A 20 -12.65 -0.51 -40.22
CA HIS A 20 -13.97 -1.13 -40.07
C HIS A 20 -15.11 -0.12 -40.28
N ASP A 21 -15.09 1.01 -39.57
CA ASP A 21 -16.18 1.98 -39.65
C ASP A 21 -16.33 2.62 -41.04
N ILE A 22 -15.22 2.77 -41.80
CA ILE A 22 -15.25 3.24 -43.20
C ILE A 22 -15.81 2.16 -44.13
N THR A 23 -15.41 0.89 -43.97
CA THR A 23 -15.86 -0.22 -44.84
C THR A 23 -17.34 -0.56 -44.64
N VAL A 24 -17.87 -0.30 -43.45
CA VAL A 24 -19.30 -0.51 -43.15
C VAL A 24 -20.21 0.48 -43.88
N ILE A 25 -19.73 1.67 -44.25
CA ILE A 25 -20.51 2.68 -45.00
C ILE A 25 -21.00 2.15 -46.37
N PRO A 26 -20.12 1.70 -47.29
CA PRO A 26 -20.57 1.17 -48.58
C PRO A 26 -21.42 -0.08 -48.44
N LEU A 27 -21.12 -0.95 -47.47
CA LEU A 27 -21.92 -2.14 -47.18
C LEU A 27 -23.36 -1.77 -46.78
N ALA A 28 -23.51 -0.78 -45.88
CA ALA A 28 -24.81 -0.31 -45.46
C ALA A 28 -25.57 0.42 -46.59
N TRP A 29 -24.88 1.22 -47.41
CA TRP A 29 -25.49 1.98 -48.50
C TRP A 29 -26.00 1.07 -49.64
N LEU A 30 -25.17 0.12 -50.08
CA LEU A 30 -25.57 -0.88 -51.08
C LEU A 30 -26.61 -1.85 -50.51
N GLY A 31 -26.44 -2.27 -49.25
CA GLY A 31 -27.41 -3.11 -48.55
C GLY A 31 -28.78 -2.47 -48.41
N ALA A 32 -28.85 -1.15 -48.14
CA ALA A 32 -30.10 -0.41 -48.09
C ALA A 32 -30.80 -0.34 -49.47
N ALA A 33 -30.03 -0.16 -50.55
CA ALA A 33 -30.56 -0.23 -51.91
C ALA A 33 -31.09 -1.63 -52.22
N TRP A 34 -30.36 -2.68 -51.86
CA TRP A 34 -30.78 -4.07 -52.08
C TRP A 34 -32.04 -4.45 -51.28
N LEU A 35 -32.11 -4.08 -50.00
CA LEU A 35 -33.29 -4.25 -49.15
C LEU A 35 -34.50 -3.51 -49.70
N ARG A 36 -34.31 -2.31 -50.25
CA ARG A 36 -35.40 -1.55 -50.86
C ARG A 36 -36.03 -2.27 -52.07
N PHE A 37 -35.28 -3.07 -52.79
CA PHE A 37 -35.80 -3.90 -53.86
C PHE A 37 -36.12 -5.32 -53.39
N ASN A 38 -36.46 -5.52 -52.11
CA ASN A 38 -36.84 -6.83 -51.56
C ASN A 38 -35.80 -7.93 -51.85
N LEU A 39 -34.51 -7.58 -51.83
CA LEU A 39 -33.39 -8.47 -52.14
C LEU A 39 -33.36 -8.96 -53.61
N SER A 40 -34.16 -8.36 -54.50
CA SER A 40 -34.14 -8.64 -55.94
C SER A 40 -33.12 -7.77 -56.69
N ALA A 41 -33.02 -7.97 -58.00
CA ALA A 41 -32.16 -7.16 -58.86
C ALA A 41 -32.52 -5.67 -58.78
N ILE A 42 -31.50 -4.83 -58.56
CA ILE A 42 -31.64 -3.37 -58.51
C ILE A 42 -31.71 -2.85 -59.96
N PRO A 43 -32.69 -2.00 -60.32
CA PRO A 43 -32.75 -1.38 -61.64
C PRO A 43 -31.41 -0.70 -62.00
N THR A 44 -30.91 -0.94 -63.22
CA THR A 44 -29.57 -0.48 -63.66
C THR A 44 -29.35 1.02 -63.48
N ILE A 45 -30.41 1.81 -63.69
CA ILE A 45 -30.40 3.26 -63.51
C ILE A 45 -30.18 3.64 -62.04
N THR A 46 -30.91 2.99 -61.11
CA THR A 46 -30.78 3.22 -59.67
C THR A 46 -29.45 2.71 -59.15
N LEU A 47 -28.97 1.56 -59.63
CA LEU A 47 -27.68 1.00 -59.25
C LEU A 47 -26.54 1.95 -59.62
N LYS A 48 -26.55 2.51 -60.84
CA LYS A 48 -25.58 3.53 -61.27
C LYS A 48 -25.64 4.76 -60.36
N THR A 49 -26.83 5.29 -60.08
CA THR A 49 -26.98 6.46 -59.20
C THR A 49 -26.49 6.18 -57.78
N VAL A 50 -26.79 5.01 -57.22
CA VAL A 50 -26.31 4.58 -55.90
C VAL A 50 -24.78 4.46 -55.87
N LEU A 51 -24.17 3.88 -56.90
CA LEU A 51 -22.70 3.75 -57.01
C LEU A 51 -22.02 5.11 -57.19
N TYR A 52 -22.52 5.98 -58.07
CA TYR A 52 -21.96 7.33 -58.25
C TYR A 52 -22.13 8.24 -57.03
N SER A 53 -23.17 8.01 -56.21
CA SER A 53 -23.36 8.73 -54.94
C SER A 53 -22.41 8.27 -53.82
N LEU A 54 -21.77 7.11 -53.96
CA LEU A 54 -21.00 6.49 -52.89
C LEU A 54 -19.81 7.34 -52.38
N PRO A 55 -19.00 8.01 -53.22
CA PRO A 55 -17.91 8.87 -52.74
C PRO A 55 -18.43 10.03 -51.87
N LEU A 56 -19.57 10.62 -52.26
CA LEU A 56 -20.20 11.70 -51.51
C LEU A 56 -20.76 11.20 -50.17
N VAL A 57 -21.44 10.05 -50.19
CA VAL A 57 -21.94 9.37 -48.98
C VAL A 57 -20.81 9.07 -48.00
N LEU A 58 -19.70 8.52 -48.50
CA LEU A 58 -18.53 8.18 -47.71
C LEU A 58 -17.90 9.43 -47.10
N LEU A 59 -17.70 10.49 -47.89
CA LEU A 59 -17.12 11.74 -47.42
C LEU A 59 -17.97 12.36 -46.28
N ILE A 60 -19.28 12.52 -46.51
CA ILE A 60 -20.18 13.14 -45.52
C ILE A 60 -20.24 12.30 -44.25
N GLN A 61 -20.37 10.98 -44.38
CA GLN A 61 -20.51 10.09 -43.22
C GLN A 61 -19.23 10.05 -42.37
N VAL A 62 -18.05 10.03 -43.00
CA VAL A 62 -16.76 10.10 -42.30
C VAL A 62 -16.59 11.44 -41.57
N LEU A 63 -16.97 12.56 -42.20
CA LEU A 63 -16.95 13.87 -41.54
C LEU A 63 -17.87 13.90 -40.31
N MET A 64 -19.05 13.28 -40.40
CA MET A 64 -19.97 13.18 -39.26
C MET A 64 -19.40 12.31 -38.13
N TYR A 65 -18.73 11.18 -38.45
CA TYR A 65 -18.04 10.38 -37.43
C TYR A 65 -16.98 11.19 -36.68
N GLN A 66 -16.21 12.03 -37.38
CA GLN A 66 -15.22 12.90 -36.76
C GLN A 66 -15.89 13.99 -35.90
N ARG A 67 -16.93 14.67 -36.43
CA ARG A 67 -17.62 15.78 -35.76
C ARG A 67 -18.36 15.37 -34.48
N PHE A 68 -18.96 14.19 -34.48
CA PHE A 68 -19.64 13.61 -33.31
C PHE A 68 -18.70 12.78 -32.42
N GLY A 69 -17.41 12.71 -32.77
CA GLY A 69 -16.37 12.13 -31.94
C GLY A 69 -16.48 10.62 -31.79
N LEU A 70 -16.92 9.90 -32.82
CA LEU A 70 -17.10 8.45 -32.79
C LEU A 70 -15.79 7.69 -32.52
N TYR A 71 -14.65 8.31 -32.83
CA TYR A 71 -13.31 7.77 -32.58
C TYR A 71 -12.65 8.27 -31.28
N ARG A 72 -13.32 9.13 -30.50
CA ARG A 72 -12.81 9.59 -29.20
C ARG A 72 -12.91 8.52 -28.12
N GLY A 73 -13.79 7.54 -28.31
CA GLY A 73 -13.86 6.31 -27.52
C GLY A 73 -13.23 5.15 -28.29
N VAL A 74 -12.04 4.70 -27.87
CA VAL A 74 -11.57 3.36 -28.27
C VAL A 74 -12.67 2.37 -27.87
N TRP A 75 -13.00 1.38 -28.72
CA TRP A 75 -14.09 0.37 -28.52
C TRP A 75 -14.08 -0.37 -27.17
N ARG A 76 -13.10 -0.08 -26.32
CA ARG A 76 -12.92 -0.49 -24.93
C ARG A 76 -14.06 -0.06 -23.99
N PHE A 77 -14.86 0.95 -24.32
CA PHE A 77 -15.94 1.49 -23.47
C PHE A 77 -17.31 1.58 -24.14
N ALA A 78 -17.63 0.68 -25.08
CA ALA A 78 -18.95 0.64 -25.72
C ALA A 78 -20.06 0.67 -24.67
N SER A 79 -20.71 1.81 -24.53
CA SER A 79 -21.64 2.14 -23.43
C SER A 79 -22.83 2.93 -23.99
N MET A 80 -23.85 3.19 -23.18
CA MET A 80 -25.02 3.98 -23.61
C MET A 80 -24.63 5.33 -24.28
N PRO A 81 -23.62 6.08 -23.80
CA PRO A 81 -23.10 7.26 -24.50
C PRO A 81 -22.59 7.00 -25.92
N ASP A 82 -22.01 5.84 -26.20
CA ASP A 82 -21.51 5.51 -27.54
C ASP A 82 -22.66 5.18 -28.50
N LEU A 83 -23.72 4.52 -28.03
CA LEU A 83 -24.93 4.33 -28.82
C LEU A 83 -25.56 5.69 -29.20
N ILE A 84 -25.62 6.63 -28.26
CA ILE A 84 -26.12 7.99 -28.52
C ILE A 84 -25.25 8.72 -29.56
N ARG A 85 -23.92 8.56 -29.51
CA ARG A 85 -23.00 9.13 -30.51
C ARG A 85 -23.21 8.52 -31.90
N ILE A 86 -23.40 7.20 -31.99
CA ILE A 86 -23.70 6.50 -33.24
C ILE A 86 -25.01 7.07 -33.82
N LEU A 87 -26.08 7.10 -33.04
CA LEU A 87 -27.38 7.61 -33.50
C LEU A 87 -27.30 9.05 -33.99
N LYS A 88 -26.58 9.94 -33.28
CA LYS A 88 -26.37 11.33 -33.71
C LYS A 88 -25.56 11.43 -35.00
N ALA A 89 -24.48 10.66 -35.12
CA ALA A 89 -23.61 10.69 -36.30
C ALA A 89 -24.29 10.11 -37.55
N VAL A 90 -25.04 9.02 -37.38
CA VAL A 90 -25.83 8.39 -38.45
C VAL A 90 -26.99 9.30 -38.85
N GLY A 91 -27.76 9.81 -37.88
CA GLY A 91 -28.89 10.70 -38.16
C GLY A 91 -28.48 11.99 -38.87
N ALA A 92 -27.41 12.65 -38.40
CA ALA A 92 -26.86 13.82 -39.09
C ALA A 92 -26.30 13.47 -40.47
N GLY A 93 -25.58 12.35 -40.59
CA GLY A 93 -25.05 11.87 -41.87
C GLY A 93 -26.15 11.67 -42.91
N VAL A 94 -27.22 10.95 -42.55
CA VAL A 94 -28.37 10.71 -43.42
C VAL A 94 -29.02 12.03 -43.86
N LEU A 95 -29.18 13.00 -42.94
CA LEU A 95 -29.74 14.31 -43.25
C LEU A 95 -28.88 15.08 -44.26
N PHE A 96 -27.57 15.18 -44.02
CA PHE A 96 -26.65 15.89 -44.91
C PHE A 96 -26.51 15.20 -46.28
N ILE A 97 -26.50 13.86 -46.31
CA ILE A 97 -26.50 13.09 -47.56
C ILE A 97 -27.78 13.37 -48.35
N ALA A 98 -28.95 13.36 -47.70
CA ALA A 98 -30.23 13.63 -48.36
C ALA A 98 -30.27 15.05 -48.95
N VAL A 99 -29.80 16.06 -48.20
CA VAL A 99 -29.71 17.45 -48.68
C VAL A 99 -28.74 17.58 -49.84
N ALA A 100 -27.55 16.97 -49.76
CA ALA A 100 -26.55 17.04 -50.82
C ALA A 100 -27.06 16.36 -52.11
N LEU A 101 -27.65 15.16 -52.01
CA LEU A 101 -28.21 14.45 -53.17
C LEU A 101 -29.44 15.16 -53.76
N PHE A 102 -30.22 15.87 -52.94
CA PHE A 102 -31.27 16.74 -53.43
C PHE A 102 -30.72 17.94 -54.21
N TYR A 103 -29.63 18.56 -53.75
CA TYR A 103 -29.00 19.66 -54.45
C TYR A 103 -28.40 19.23 -55.81
N PHE A 104 -27.68 18.10 -55.85
CA PHE A 104 -26.99 17.64 -57.07
C PHE A 104 -27.90 17.01 -58.12
N ASN A 105 -28.93 16.27 -57.71
CA ASN A 105 -29.75 15.49 -58.66
C ASN A 105 -31.24 15.48 -58.31
N ARG A 106 -31.71 16.37 -57.42
CA ARG A 106 -33.11 16.43 -56.95
C ARG A 106 -33.66 15.09 -56.43
N LEU A 107 -32.78 14.22 -55.92
CA LEU A 107 -33.10 12.84 -55.52
C LEU A 107 -33.68 11.97 -56.66
N ASN A 108 -33.45 12.35 -57.93
CA ASN A 108 -33.87 11.57 -59.07
C ASN A 108 -33.25 10.17 -59.01
N HIS A 109 -34.10 9.15 -59.18
CA HIS A 109 -33.72 7.74 -59.29
C HIS A 109 -33.17 7.10 -58.00
N ILE A 110 -33.26 7.80 -56.86
CA ILE A 110 -32.99 7.26 -55.52
C ILE A 110 -34.31 7.17 -54.73
N PRO A 111 -34.83 5.96 -54.47
CA PRO A 111 -35.98 5.79 -53.60
C PRO A 111 -35.75 6.38 -52.20
N ARG A 112 -36.67 7.23 -51.71
CA ARG A 112 -36.55 7.94 -50.41
C ARG A 112 -36.44 7.01 -49.19
N SER A 113 -36.93 5.79 -49.32
CA SER A 113 -36.81 4.70 -48.34
C SER A 113 -35.38 4.16 -48.16
N ILE A 114 -34.44 4.45 -49.08
CA ILE A 114 -33.03 4.05 -48.91
C ILE A 114 -32.42 4.78 -47.70
N PHE A 115 -32.80 6.03 -47.42
CA PHE A 115 -32.27 6.81 -46.30
C PHE A 115 -32.56 6.20 -44.91
N PRO A 116 -33.82 5.88 -44.54
CA PRO A 116 -34.08 5.21 -43.26
C PRO A 116 -33.53 3.79 -43.20
N LEU A 117 -33.52 3.03 -44.31
CA LEU A 117 -32.92 1.70 -44.36
C LEU A 117 -31.40 1.75 -44.15
N TYR A 118 -30.73 2.72 -44.75
CA TYR A 118 -29.31 2.99 -44.55
C TYR A 118 -29.02 3.38 -43.10
N ALA A 119 -29.82 4.26 -42.50
CA ALA A 119 -29.67 4.66 -41.10
C ALA A 119 -29.76 3.46 -40.14
N MET A 120 -30.76 2.60 -40.36
CA MET A 120 -30.98 1.38 -39.59
C MET A 120 -29.81 0.40 -39.74
N LEU A 121 -29.46 0.06 -40.98
CA LEU A 121 -28.41 -0.93 -41.27
C LEU A 121 -27.04 -0.45 -40.78
N LEU A 122 -26.74 0.84 -40.94
CA LEU A 122 -25.50 1.44 -40.49
C LEU A 122 -25.39 1.44 -38.95
N THR A 123 -26.48 1.73 -38.25
CA THR A 123 -26.52 1.70 -36.78
C THR A 123 -26.34 0.27 -36.25
N ILE A 124 -26.97 -0.71 -36.90
CA ILE A 124 -26.82 -2.13 -36.54
C ILE A 124 -25.38 -2.61 -36.76
N LEU A 125 -24.79 -2.33 -37.92
CA LEU A 125 -23.42 -2.78 -38.23
C LEU A 125 -22.38 -2.11 -37.33
N LEU A 126 -22.49 -0.81 -37.08
CA LEU A 126 -21.57 -0.08 -36.20
C LEU A 126 -21.74 -0.46 -34.72
N GLY A 127 -22.99 -0.58 -34.26
CA GLY A 127 -23.31 -0.93 -32.89
C GLY A 127 -23.02 -2.39 -32.59
N GLY A 128 -23.49 -3.29 -33.45
CA GLY A 128 -23.34 -4.74 -33.34
C GLY A 128 -21.87 -5.17 -33.25
N ALA A 129 -21.00 -4.64 -34.11
CA ALA A 129 -19.56 -4.92 -34.04
C ALA A 129 -18.96 -4.51 -32.68
N ARG A 130 -19.27 -3.31 -32.19
CA ARG A 130 -18.76 -2.79 -30.90
C ARG A 130 -19.27 -3.61 -29.71
N PHE A 131 -20.55 -3.99 -29.70
CA PHE A 131 -21.13 -4.84 -28.66
C PHE A 131 -20.56 -6.26 -28.70
N PHE A 132 -20.36 -6.83 -29.89
CA PHE A 132 -19.78 -8.17 -30.05
C PHE A 132 -18.31 -8.21 -29.57
N PHE A 133 -17.51 -7.21 -29.93
CA PHE A 133 -16.14 -7.10 -29.43
C PHE A 133 -16.08 -6.91 -27.91
N ARG A 134 -17.02 -6.16 -27.33
CA ARG A 134 -17.14 -6.03 -25.88
C ARG A 134 -17.49 -7.37 -25.23
N TRP A 135 -18.49 -8.08 -25.76
CA TRP A 135 -18.93 -9.37 -25.25
C TRP A 135 -17.80 -10.41 -25.26
N LEU A 136 -17.04 -10.50 -26.37
CA LEU A 136 -15.87 -11.37 -26.46
C LEU A 136 -14.78 -11.02 -25.43
N LYS A 137 -14.54 -9.73 -25.18
CA LYS A 137 -13.54 -9.27 -24.21
C LYS A 137 -13.98 -9.54 -22.76
N ASP A 138 -15.25 -9.24 -22.45
CA ASP A 138 -15.84 -9.48 -21.12
C ASP A 138 -15.86 -10.99 -20.81
N TYR A 139 -16.13 -11.84 -21.82
CA TYR A 139 -16.05 -13.30 -21.72
C TYR A 139 -14.61 -13.81 -21.54
N GLY A 140 -13.64 -13.23 -22.25
CA GLY A 140 -12.22 -13.54 -22.09
C GLY A 140 -11.69 -13.24 -20.68
N ARG A 141 -12.19 -12.18 -20.03
CA ARG A 141 -11.84 -11.83 -18.64
C ARG A 141 -12.34 -12.89 -17.64
N LEU A 142 -13.51 -13.47 -17.85
CA LEU A 142 -14.05 -14.54 -17.01
C LEU A 142 -13.20 -15.82 -17.10
N LEU A 143 -12.59 -16.07 -18.25
CA LEU A 143 -11.75 -17.25 -18.49
C LEU A 143 -10.28 -17.08 -18.05
N GLN A 144 -9.74 -15.86 -18.12
CA GLN A 144 -8.32 -15.61 -17.83
C GLN A 144 -8.06 -14.86 -16.53
N GLY A 145 -9.09 -14.32 -15.87
CA GLY A 145 -8.96 -13.57 -14.63
C GLY A 145 -8.51 -14.44 -13.46
N GLN A 146 -7.51 -13.97 -12.72
CA GLN A 146 -7.11 -14.55 -11.44
C GLN A 146 -8.25 -14.37 -10.43
N ARG A 147 -8.86 -15.50 -10.05
CA ARG A 147 -10.03 -15.57 -9.18
C ARG A 147 -9.66 -15.15 -7.75
N VAL A 148 -10.31 -14.10 -7.25
CA VAL A 148 -10.01 -13.50 -5.94
C VAL A 148 -11.17 -13.72 -4.98
N LEU A 149 -10.85 -14.16 -3.77
CA LEU A 149 -11.75 -14.13 -2.62
C LEU A 149 -11.36 -12.97 -1.71
N ILE A 150 -12.29 -12.09 -1.36
CA ILE A 150 -12.01 -10.92 -0.51
C ILE A 150 -12.49 -11.19 0.92
N VAL A 151 -11.61 -11.03 1.90
CA VAL A 151 -11.94 -11.14 3.33
C VAL A 151 -12.24 -9.75 3.88
N GLY A 152 -13.46 -9.54 4.37
CA GLY A 152 -13.98 -8.28 4.86
C GLY A 152 -14.85 -7.57 3.82
N ALA A 153 -16.17 -7.53 4.06
CA ALA A 153 -17.16 -6.81 3.27
C ALA A 153 -17.37 -5.38 3.80
N GLY A 154 -16.32 -4.76 4.35
CA GLY A 154 -16.32 -3.39 4.87
C GLY A 154 -16.00 -2.36 3.79
N GLN A 155 -15.82 -1.10 4.22
CA GLN A 155 -15.46 0.00 3.32
C GLN A 155 -14.16 -0.27 2.55
N SER A 156 -13.16 -0.86 3.21
CA SER A 156 -11.89 -1.24 2.59
C SER A 156 -12.06 -2.35 1.54
N GLY A 157 -12.86 -3.37 1.83
CA GLY A 157 -13.14 -4.46 0.90
C GLY A 157 -13.97 -4.03 -0.31
N GLU A 158 -14.98 -3.19 -0.08
CA GLU A 158 -15.78 -2.56 -1.12
C GLU A 158 -14.90 -1.69 -2.05
N SER A 159 -14.04 -0.85 -1.48
CA SER A 159 -13.11 -0.02 -2.25
C SER A 159 -12.13 -0.85 -3.06
N LEU A 160 -11.63 -1.95 -2.49
CA LEU A 160 -10.74 -2.88 -3.17
C LEU A 160 -11.43 -3.57 -4.35
N ALA A 161 -12.65 -4.09 -4.15
CA ALA A 161 -13.43 -4.69 -5.24
C ALA A 161 -13.75 -3.68 -6.33
N ARG A 162 -14.14 -2.45 -5.97
CA ARG A 162 -14.39 -1.36 -6.92
C ARG A 162 -13.14 -1.03 -7.75
N SER A 163 -11.96 -1.04 -7.11
CA SER A 163 -10.67 -0.86 -7.80
C SER A 163 -10.41 -1.99 -8.80
N MET A 164 -10.67 -3.26 -8.44
CA MET A 164 -10.51 -4.41 -9.36
C MET A 164 -11.48 -4.38 -10.54
N VAL A 165 -12.71 -3.95 -10.32
CA VAL A 165 -13.69 -3.80 -11.40
C VAL A 165 -13.25 -2.71 -12.38
N ARG A 166 -12.70 -1.60 -11.87
CA ARG A 166 -12.25 -0.45 -12.68
C ARG A 166 -10.89 -0.66 -13.35
N ASP A 167 -9.94 -1.28 -12.69
CA ASP A 167 -8.58 -1.48 -13.20
C ASP A 167 -8.46 -2.82 -13.94
N GLU A 168 -8.73 -2.76 -15.25
CA GLU A 168 -8.61 -3.90 -16.16
C GLU A 168 -7.16 -4.40 -16.36
N SER A 169 -6.14 -3.69 -15.88
CA SER A 169 -4.74 -4.03 -16.15
C SER A 169 -4.21 -5.19 -15.30
N GLN A 170 -4.80 -5.42 -14.12
CA GLN A 170 -4.28 -6.35 -13.11
C GLN A 170 -4.91 -7.76 -13.18
N ASN A 171 -5.80 -8.03 -14.14
CA ASN A 171 -6.42 -9.33 -14.41
C ASN A 171 -6.98 -10.08 -13.17
N TYR A 172 -7.41 -9.36 -12.13
CA TYR A 172 -8.09 -9.94 -10.97
C TYR A 172 -9.60 -9.96 -11.18
N LEU A 173 -10.23 -11.05 -10.77
CA LEU A 173 -11.68 -11.26 -10.83
C LEU A 173 -12.20 -11.55 -9.41
N PRO A 174 -12.80 -10.56 -8.72
CA PRO A 174 -13.40 -10.79 -7.42
C PRO A 174 -14.64 -11.68 -7.56
N LEU A 175 -14.63 -12.84 -6.91
CA LEU A 175 -15.71 -13.83 -6.99
C LEU A 175 -16.71 -13.72 -5.84
N ALA A 176 -16.20 -13.48 -4.63
CA ALA A 176 -17.03 -13.41 -3.43
C ALA A 176 -16.31 -12.65 -2.30
N PHE A 177 -17.12 -12.18 -1.37
CA PHE A 177 -16.67 -11.72 -0.06
C PHE A 177 -16.91 -12.79 1.01
N VAL A 178 -16.08 -12.80 2.05
CA VAL A 178 -16.34 -13.47 3.33
C VAL A 178 -16.20 -12.46 4.46
N ASP A 179 -17.16 -12.41 5.36
CA ASP A 179 -17.17 -11.46 6.48
C ASP A 179 -17.83 -12.14 7.71
N ASP A 180 -17.22 -11.98 8.88
CA ASP A 180 -17.77 -12.55 10.12
C ASP A 180 -18.93 -11.72 10.69
N HIS A 181 -19.11 -10.47 10.22
CA HIS A 181 -20.24 -9.64 10.61
C HIS A 181 -21.56 -10.16 10.06
N GLN A 182 -22.43 -10.61 10.96
CA GLN A 182 -23.71 -11.28 10.65
C GLN A 182 -24.69 -10.40 9.86
N SER A 183 -24.58 -9.07 9.95
CA SER A 183 -25.42 -8.12 9.22
C SER A 183 -25.17 -8.06 7.71
N ARG A 184 -24.12 -8.74 7.20
CA ARG A 184 -23.69 -8.64 5.79
C ARG A 184 -23.78 -9.94 5.01
N GLY A 185 -24.23 -11.02 5.63
CA GLY A 185 -24.44 -12.30 4.95
C GLY A 185 -25.56 -12.21 3.92
N GLY A 186 -25.33 -12.72 2.70
CA GLY A 186 -26.33 -12.72 1.62
C GLY A 186 -26.49 -11.38 0.88
N LEU A 187 -25.72 -10.35 1.23
CA LEU A 187 -25.68 -9.11 0.48
C LEU A 187 -24.81 -9.24 -0.78
N GLU A 188 -25.06 -8.36 -1.74
CA GLU A 188 -24.28 -8.24 -2.98
C GLU A 188 -23.66 -6.84 -3.05
N ILE A 189 -22.33 -6.78 -3.25
CA ILE A 189 -21.57 -5.54 -3.32
C ILE A 189 -20.97 -5.45 -4.73
N HIS A 190 -21.40 -4.49 -5.55
CA HIS A 190 -20.97 -4.33 -6.96
C HIS A 190 -21.12 -5.59 -7.83
N GLY A 191 -22.17 -6.37 -7.60
CA GLY A 191 -22.39 -7.62 -8.34
C GLY A 191 -21.63 -8.83 -7.76
N ILE A 192 -21.00 -8.69 -6.59
CA ILE A 192 -20.18 -9.72 -5.95
C ILE A 192 -20.85 -10.16 -4.64
N PRO A 193 -21.21 -11.44 -4.47
CA PRO A 193 -21.94 -11.92 -3.29
C PRO A 193 -21.05 -12.07 -2.05
N VAL A 194 -21.65 -11.91 -0.86
CA VAL A 194 -21.02 -12.25 0.43
C VAL A 194 -21.39 -13.69 0.81
N LEU A 195 -20.47 -14.64 0.60
CA LEU A 195 -20.70 -16.10 0.72
C LEU A 195 -20.37 -16.67 2.10
N GLY A 196 -20.81 -15.97 3.15
CA GLY A 196 -20.71 -16.43 4.53
C GLY A 196 -19.51 -15.89 5.29
N LYS A 197 -19.10 -16.65 6.31
CA LYS A 197 -18.12 -16.25 7.34
C LYS A 197 -16.70 -16.72 6.98
N VAL A 198 -15.70 -16.20 7.68
CA VAL A 198 -14.29 -16.50 7.39
C VAL A 198 -13.95 -18.00 7.49
N HIS A 199 -14.63 -18.77 8.34
CA HIS A 199 -14.40 -20.22 8.46
C HIS A 199 -14.74 -21.02 7.20
N THR A 200 -15.53 -20.46 6.26
CA THR A 200 -15.88 -21.14 5.00
C THR A 200 -14.82 -20.98 3.91
N ILE A 201 -13.74 -20.22 4.17
CA ILE A 201 -12.63 -20.01 3.21
C ILE A 201 -12.15 -21.32 2.57
N PRO A 202 -11.83 -22.40 3.32
CA PRO A 202 -11.32 -23.62 2.68
C PRO A 202 -12.31 -24.30 1.72
N GLN A 203 -13.61 -24.20 2.00
CA GLN A 203 -14.66 -24.74 1.14
C GLN A 203 -14.82 -23.89 -0.12
N LEU A 204 -14.90 -22.56 0.04
CA LEU A 204 -15.07 -21.62 -1.06
C LEU A 204 -13.86 -21.60 -2.00
N VAL A 205 -12.65 -21.74 -1.47
CA VAL A 205 -11.42 -21.80 -2.29
C VAL A 205 -11.48 -22.95 -3.28
N LYS A 206 -11.96 -24.13 -2.84
CA LYS A 206 -12.14 -25.31 -3.70
C LYS A 206 -13.31 -25.15 -4.67
N GLN A 207 -14.47 -24.72 -4.18
CA GLN A 207 -15.68 -24.60 -5.00
C GLN A 207 -15.53 -23.55 -6.11
N LEU A 208 -14.87 -22.44 -5.80
CA LEU A 208 -14.74 -21.31 -6.71
C LEU A 208 -13.42 -21.30 -7.49
N ASN A 209 -12.51 -22.26 -7.25
CA ASN A 209 -11.15 -22.30 -7.79
C ASN A 209 -10.42 -20.97 -7.55
N VAL A 210 -10.37 -20.53 -6.30
CA VAL A 210 -9.76 -19.25 -5.91
C VAL A 210 -8.24 -19.33 -6.10
N TYR A 211 -7.69 -18.36 -6.81
CA TYR A 211 -6.24 -18.23 -7.02
C TYR A 211 -5.54 -17.53 -5.86
N ILE A 212 -6.17 -16.50 -5.29
CA ILE A 212 -5.61 -15.69 -4.21
C ILE A 212 -6.70 -15.16 -3.28
N VAL A 213 -6.39 -15.13 -1.99
CA VAL A 213 -7.23 -14.50 -0.97
C VAL A 213 -6.69 -13.10 -0.66
N MET A 214 -7.55 -12.10 -0.63
CA MET A 214 -7.16 -10.71 -0.30
C MET A 214 -7.86 -10.24 0.96
N ILE A 215 -7.08 -9.95 1.99
CA ILE A 215 -7.55 -9.54 3.30
C ILE A 215 -7.70 -8.03 3.32
N ALA A 216 -8.95 -7.57 3.36
CA ALA A 216 -9.33 -6.17 3.37
C ALA A 216 -9.82 -5.72 4.76
N LEU A 217 -9.06 -6.13 5.80
CA LEU A 217 -9.31 -5.83 7.20
C LEU A 217 -8.10 -5.10 7.81
N PRO A 218 -7.85 -3.82 7.47
CA PRO A 218 -6.64 -3.10 7.89
C PRO A 218 -6.54 -2.84 9.40
N GLY A 219 -7.60 -3.14 10.17
CA GLY A 219 -7.62 -3.08 11.63
C GLY A 219 -7.93 -4.44 12.29
N ALA A 220 -7.72 -5.55 11.59
CA ALA A 220 -7.87 -6.88 12.20
C ALA A 220 -6.82 -7.08 13.30
N SER A 221 -7.24 -7.63 14.44
CA SER A 221 -6.31 -8.08 15.47
C SER A 221 -5.44 -9.23 14.95
N ALA A 222 -4.26 -9.41 15.55
CA ALA A 222 -3.33 -10.47 15.15
C ALA A 222 -3.92 -11.88 15.32
N ALA A 223 -4.80 -12.09 16.32
CA ALA A 223 -5.53 -13.34 16.48
C ALA A 223 -6.45 -13.63 15.28
N ASN A 224 -7.16 -12.62 14.79
CA ASN A 224 -8.00 -12.75 13.60
C ASN A 224 -7.16 -12.95 12.33
N MET A 225 -6.04 -12.24 12.19
CA MET A 225 -5.13 -12.43 11.06
C MET A 225 -4.55 -13.85 11.05
N ARG A 226 -4.06 -14.37 12.20
CA ARG A 226 -3.60 -15.76 12.34
C ARG A 226 -4.68 -16.76 11.93
N ARG A 227 -5.92 -16.56 12.39
CA ARG A 227 -7.06 -17.42 12.02
C ARG A 227 -7.32 -17.42 10.51
N ILE A 228 -7.36 -16.24 9.87
CA ILE A 228 -7.58 -16.12 8.42
C ILE A 228 -6.44 -16.79 7.64
N VAL A 229 -5.19 -16.55 8.04
CA VAL A 229 -4.01 -17.10 7.37
C VAL A 229 -3.95 -18.61 7.51
N ALA A 230 -4.21 -19.17 8.70
CA ALA A 230 -4.28 -20.61 8.91
C ALA A 230 -5.34 -21.29 8.01
N LEU A 231 -6.49 -20.65 7.83
CA LEU A 231 -7.52 -21.14 6.91
C LEU A 231 -7.08 -21.07 5.43
N CYS A 232 -6.31 -20.05 5.05
CA CYS A 232 -5.72 -19.96 3.72
C CYS A 232 -4.65 -21.03 3.49
N GLU A 233 -3.81 -21.30 4.49
CA GLU A 233 -2.78 -22.35 4.46
C GLU A 233 -3.41 -23.74 4.36
N GLN A 234 -4.46 -24.01 5.16
CA GLN A 234 -5.24 -25.25 5.06
C GLN A 234 -5.84 -25.46 3.67
N ALA A 235 -6.21 -24.37 2.99
CA ALA A 235 -6.74 -24.38 1.63
C ALA A 235 -5.65 -24.37 0.54
N ASN A 236 -4.37 -24.31 0.92
CA ASN A 236 -3.20 -24.17 0.04
C ASN A 236 -3.31 -22.98 -0.95
N VAL A 237 -3.84 -21.85 -0.47
CA VAL A 237 -4.01 -20.62 -1.27
C VAL A 237 -3.17 -19.47 -0.72
N LYS A 238 -2.57 -18.70 -1.62
CA LYS A 238 -1.79 -17.52 -1.23
C LYS A 238 -2.73 -16.44 -0.69
N CYS A 239 -2.30 -15.72 0.33
CA CYS A 239 -3.00 -14.56 0.86
C CYS A 239 -2.17 -13.28 0.72
N ARG A 240 -2.84 -12.15 0.51
CA ARG A 240 -2.28 -10.78 0.58
C ARG A 240 -3.17 -9.93 1.47
N THR A 241 -2.61 -8.93 2.14
CA THR A 241 -3.36 -8.04 3.01
C THR A 241 -3.18 -6.58 2.60
N LEU A 242 -4.19 -5.78 2.89
CA LEU A 242 -4.06 -4.33 2.93
C LEU A 242 -3.21 -3.92 4.14
N PRO A 243 -2.34 -2.89 4.00
CA PRO A 243 -1.59 -2.34 5.12
C PRO A 243 -2.53 -1.59 6.09
N SER A 244 -2.00 -1.22 7.26
CA SER A 244 -2.80 -0.56 8.28
C SER A 244 -3.32 0.80 7.80
N LEU A 245 -4.40 1.30 8.43
CA LEU A 245 -4.96 2.62 8.07
C LEU A 245 -3.94 3.77 8.23
N ASN A 246 -2.99 3.65 9.14
CA ASN A 246 -1.92 4.64 9.34
C ASN A 246 -0.92 4.69 8.16
N ASP A 247 -0.78 3.59 7.42
CA ASP A 247 0.12 3.48 6.27
C ASP A 247 -0.56 3.90 4.96
N LEU A 248 -1.89 3.96 4.95
CA LEU A 248 -2.69 4.35 3.78
C LEU A 248 -2.82 5.87 3.70
N THR A 249 -1.87 6.52 3.01
CA THR A 249 -1.98 7.95 2.72
C THR A 249 -3.21 8.23 1.85
N ALA A 250 -4.09 9.13 2.32
CA ALA A 250 -5.25 9.69 1.62
C ALA A 250 -6.46 8.77 1.34
N GLY A 251 -6.66 7.67 2.08
CA GLY A 251 -7.93 6.92 2.09
C GLY A 251 -8.34 6.29 0.76
N ARG A 252 -7.44 6.27 -0.23
CA ARG A 252 -7.66 5.61 -1.53
C ARG A 252 -6.95 4.25 -1.50
N VAL A 253 -7.73 3.21 -1.26
CA VAL A 253 -7.25 1.83 -1.38
C VAL A 253 -7.01 1.53 -2.86
N ASN A 254 -5.76 1.29 -3.24
CA ASN A 254 -5.39 0.82 -4.57
C ASN A 254 -4.88 -0.62 -4.49
N ILE A 255 -5.05 -1.39 -5.57
CA ILE A 255 -4.55 -2.77 -5.68
C ILE A 255 -3.04 -2.83 -5.46
N ASP A 256 -2.30 -1.80 -5.87
CA ASP A 256 -0.85 -1.70 -5.68
C ASP A 256 -0.42 -1.60 -4.20
N ALA A 257 -1.34 -1.28 -3.29
CA ALA A 257 -1.07 -1.23 -1.86
C ALA A 257 -1.07 -2.64 -1.22
N LEU A 258 -1.54 -3.68 -1.92
CA LEU A 258 -1.57 -5.04 -1.39
C LEU A 258 -0.16 -5.58 -1.19
N ARG A 259 0.13 -6.06 0.01
CA ARG A 259 1.40 -6.71 0.36
C ARG A 259 1.19 -8.14 0.83
N GLN A 260 2.28 -8.90 0.87
CA GLN A 260 2.27 -10.19 1.58
C GLN A 260 1.99 -9.94 3.06
N VAL A 261 1.28 -10.89 3.68
CA VAL A 261 1.12 -10.90 5.13
C VAL A 261 2.50 -10.97 5.76
N SER A 262 2.80 -10.03 6.64
CA SER A 262 4.09 -9.95 7.30
C SER A 262 4.00 -10.57 8.69
N LEU A 263 5.14 -10.87 9.29
CA LEU A 263 5.16 -11.49 10.62
C LEU A 263 4.59 -10.54 11.68
N GLU A 264 4.74 -9.23 11.47
CA GLU A 264 4.19 -8.18 12.31
C GLU A 264 2.65 -8.22 12.34
N ASP A 265 2.00 -8.63 11.24
CA ASP A 265 0.53 -8.79 11.20
C ASP A 265 0.04 -10.00 12.02
N LEU A 266 0.92 -10.98 12.27
CA LEU A 266 0.60 -12.24 12.94
C LEU A 266 0.99 -12.26 14.42
N LEU A 267 2.07 -11.55 14.75
CA LEU A 267 2.66 -11.50 16.09
C LEU A 267 2.49 -10.14 16.78
N GLY A 268 1.97 -9.14 16.08
CA GLY A 268 1.63 -7.86 16.69
C GLY A 268 0.55 -8.03 17.76
N ARG A 269 0.46 -7.07 18.67
CA ARG A 269 -0.67 -6.99 19.61
C ARG A 269 -1.61 -5.86 19.19
N ASP A 270 -2.75 -5.75 19.87
CA ASP A 270 -3.66 -4.65 19.62
C ASP A 270 -2.96 -3.31 19.99
N PRO A 271 -2.96 -2.32 19.08
CA PRO A 271 -2.24 -1.07 19.29
C PRO A 271 -2.78 -0.32 20.50
N VAL A 272 -1.88 0.20 21.33
CA VAL A 272 -2.25 1.00 22.50
C VAL A 272 -2.70 2.38 22.08
N ASN A 273 -3.76 2.89 22.70
CA ASN A 273 -4.16 4.29 22.57
C ASN A 273 -3.15 5.18 23.29
N LEU A 274 -2.39 5.95 22.51
CA LEU A 274 -1.37 6.87 23.01
C LEU A 274 -1.96 8.28 23.17
N ASN A 275 -1.50 9.01 24.18
CA ASN A 275 -1.83 10.42 24.33
C ASN A 275 -0.85 11.27 23.52
N TRP A 276 -1.07 11.33 22.21
CA TRP A 276 -0.25 12.12 21.29
C TRP A 276 -0.22 13.61 21.62
N GLY A 277 -1.29 14.16 22.23
CA GLY A 277 -1.32 15.56 22.67
C GLY A 277 -0.24 15.84 23.70
N ALA A 278 -0.18 15.02 24.76
CA ALA A 278 0.82 15.17 25.83
C ALA A 278 2.25 14.90 25.33
N ILE A 279 2.44 13.89 24.46
CA ILE A 279 3.74 13.60 23.86
C ILE A 279 4.23 14.78 23.00
N THR A 280 3.34 15.36 22.20
CA THR A 280 3.65 16.51 21.34
C THR A 280 4.00 17.73 22.18
N GLU A 281 3.19 18.07 23.19
CA GLU A 281 3.45 19.20 24.08
C GLU A 281 4.82 19.13 24.75
N GLN A 282 5.26 17.92 25.12
CA GLN A 282 6.55 17.74 25.78
C GLN A 282 7.75 17.88 24.84
N LEU A 283 7.64 17.49 23.56
CA LEU A 283 8.80 17.35 22.65
C LEU A 283 8.83 18.39 21.52
N GLN A 284 7.68 18.99 21.19
CA GLN A 284 7.60 20.03 20.18
C GLN A 284 8.41 21.25 20.62
N GLY A 285 9.22 21.79 19.70
CA GLY A 285 10.09 22.93 20.00
C GLY A 285 11.16 22.65 21.07
N LYS A 286 11.43 21.38 21.41
CA LYS A 286 12.50 21.00 22.34
C LYS A 286 13.77 20.57 21.62
N ARG A 287 14.87 20.55 22.36
CA ARG A 287 16.19 20.07 21.91
C ARG A 287 16.40 18.67 22.46
N VAL A 288 16.33 17.67 21.58
CA VAL A 288 16.33 16.25 21.94
C VAL A 288 17.64 15.60 21.51
N LEU A 289 18.28 14.84 22.39
CA LEU A 289 19.44 14.00 22.08
C LEU A 289 19.05 12.52 22.11
N ILE A 290 19.40 11.78 21.06
CA ILE A 290 19.21 10.33 21.00
C ILE A 290 20.58 9.67 20.81
N THR A 291 21.00 8.88 21.79
CA THR A 291 22.24 8.09 21.70
C THR A 291 21.96 6.69 21.18
N GLY A 292 22.88 6.09 20.43
CA GLY A 292 22.58 4.84 19.72
C GLY A 292 21.51 5.08 18.66
N GLY A 293 21.48 6.30 18.12
CA GLY A 293 20.42 6.82 17.28
C GLY A 293 20.34 6.11 15.93
N ALA A 294 21.35 5.35 15.52
CA ALA A 294 21.36 4.55 14.30
C ALA A 294 21.12 3.04 14.56
N GLY A 295 20.90 2.66 15.83
CA GLY A 295 20.39 1.35 16.24
C GLY A 295 18.91 1.15 15.88
N SER A 296 18.38 -0.08 16.05
CA SER A 296 16.98 -0.37 15.68
C SER A 296 15.95 0.47 16.43
N ILE A 297 16.10 0.62 17.75
CA ILE A 297 15.19 1.42 18.59
C ILE A 297 15.50 2.91 18.44
N GLY A 298 16.80 3.27 18.48
CA GLY A 298 17.23 4.66 18.33
C GLY A 298 16.76 5.30 17.03
N ALA A 299 16.90 4.59 15.89
CA ALA A 299 16.51 5.13 14.59
C ALA A 299 15.01 5.39 14.50
N GLU A 300 14.19 4.50 15.07
CA GLU A 300 12.74 4.73 15.09
C GLU A 300 12.35 5.85 16.06
N LEU A 301 13.02 5.98 17.23
CA LEU A 301 12.83 7.15 18.10
C LEU A 301 13.19 8.44 17.35
N CYS A 302 14.28 8.47 16.59
CA CYS A 302 14.64 9.61 15.75
C CYS A 302 13.48 9.97 14.80
N ARG A 303 12.92 8.99 14.08
CA ARG A 303 11.80 9.21 13.15
C ARG A 303 10.56 9.76 13.85
N GLN A 304 10.19 9.17 14.98
CA GLN A 304 8.99 9.58 15.71
C GLN A 304 9.15 10.97 16.33
N VAL A 305 10.31 11.26 16.93
CA VAL A 305 10.61 12.59 17.45
C VAL A 305 10.64 13.61 16.32
N ALA A 306 11.24 13.31 15.16
CA ALA A 306 11.27 14.24 14.02
C ALA A 306 9.87 14.66 13.54
N ARG A 307 8.88 13.76 13.60
CA ARG A 307 7.46 14.06 13.25
C ARG A 307 6.81 15.05 14.21
N LEU A 308 7.30 15.13 15.45
CA LEU A 308 6.79 16.04 16.49
C LEU A 308 7.38 17.45 16.39
N GLN A 309 8.23 17.71 15.40
CA GLN A 309 8.84 19.03 15.14
C GLN A 309 9.59 19.60 16.36
N PRO A 310 10.65 18.92 16.85
CA PRO A 310 11.56 19.48 17.84
C PRO A 310 12.29 20.69 17.27
N GLU A 311 12.77 21.60 18.13
CA GLU A 311 13.66 22.69 17.72
C GLU A 311 14.96 22.13 17.13
N ARG A 312 15.50 21.08 17.75
CA ARG A 312 16.69 20.40 17.26
C ARG A 312 16.71 18.94 17.69
N LEU A 313 17.11 18.06 16.78
CA LEU A 313 17.31 16.65 17.04
C LEU A 313 18.80 16.31 16.87
N LEU A 314 19.46 15.92 17.95
CA LEU A 314 20.85 15.46 17.95
C LEU A 314 20.85 13.94 17.97
N ILE A 315 21.53 13.34 16.99
CA ILE A 315 21.58 11.90 16.79
C ILE A 315 23.04 11.49 16.90
N ILE A 316 23.37 10.66 17.90
CA ILE A 316 24.74 10.16 18.08
C ILE A 316 24.78 8.64 18.03
N ASP A 317 25.78 8.11 17.37
CA ASP A 317 26.07 6.68 17.27
C ASP A 317 27.57 6.48 17.01
N ASN A 318 28.14 5.32 17.37
CA ASN A 318 29.53 5.01 17.06
C ASN A 318 29.68 4.14 15.79
N ASN A 319 28.57 3.73 15.19
CA ASN A 319 28.58 3.00 13.93
C ASN A 319 28.38 3.96 12.74
N GLU A 320 29.48 4.27 12.05
CA GLU A 320 29.52 5.15 10.88
C GLU A 320 28.50 4.76 9.81
N TYR A 321 28.48 3.49 9.39
CA TYR A 321 27.61 3.02 8.31
C TYR A 321 26.13 3.20 8.63
N ASN A 322 25.71 2.84 9.84
CA ASN A 322 24.32 2.99 10.26
C ASN A 322 23.94 4.47 10.35
N LEU A 323 24.83 5.31 10.86
CA LEU A 323 24.59 6.75 11.00
C LEU A 323 24.44 7.41 9.62
N TYR A 324 25.30 7.05 8.67
CA TYR A 324 25.22 7.48 7.27
C TYR A 324 23.89 7.10 6.61
N LEU A 325 23.46 5.84 6.76
CA LEU A 325 22.17 5.38 6.21
C LEU A 325 20.99 6.16 6.79
N LEU A 326 21.01 6.43 8.09
CA LEU A 326 19.97 7.20 8.74
C LEU A 326 19.97 8.66 8.27
N GLN A 327 21.14 9.25 8.06
CA GLN A 327 21.26 10.60 7.53
C GLN A 327 20.64 10.72 6.14
N LEU A 328 20.99 9.81 5.21
CA LEU A 328 20.38 9.79 3.86
C LEU A 328 18.85 9.63 3.92
N GLU A 329 18.36 8.81 4.86
CA GLU A 329 16.93 8.64 5.07
C GLU A 329 16.26 9.95 5.52
N PHE A 330 16.88 10.66 6.45
CA PHE A 330 16.39 11.93 6.99
C PHE A 330 16.38 13.05 5.95
N GLU A 331 17.43 13.16 5.14
CA GLU A 331 17.50 14.13 4.03
C GLU A 331 16.32 13.95 3.05
N LYS A 332 15.87 12.69 2.85
CA LYS A 332 14.77 12.36 1.95
C LYS A 332 13.39 12.50 2.60
N GLN A 333 13.22 12.04 3.84
CA GLN A 333 11.90 11.92 4.49
C GLN A 333 11.55 13.09 5.39
N PHE A 334 12.55 13.78 5.95
CA PHE A 334 12.39 14.86 6.92
C PHE A 334 13.23 16.09 6.53
N PRO A 335 13.10 16.64 5.31
CA PRO A 335 13.98 17.71 4.81
C PRO A 335 13.93 19.00 5.63
N ASN A 336 12.85 19.22 6.38
CA ASN A 336 12.67 20.39 7.24
C ASN A 336 13.06 20.15 8.70
N ALA A 337 13.41 18.91 9.08
CA ALA A 337 13.81 18.62 10.46
C ALA A 337 15.23 19.13 10.70
N MET A 338 15.42 19.87 11.79
CA MET A 338 16.74 20.34 12.24
C MET A 338 17.50 19.21 12.95
N ALA A 339 17.85 18.17 12.18
CA ALA A 339 18.58 17.00 12.66
C ALA A 339 20.09 17.16 12.43
N THR A 340 20.91 16.80 13.42
CA THR A 340 22.37 16.76 13.29
C THR A 340 22.90 15.39 13.72
N PHE A 341 23.84 14.86 12.95
CA PHE A 341 24.38 13.51 13.11
C PHE A 341 25.83 13.61 13.58
N HIS A 342 26.18 12.90 14.65
CA HIS A 342 27.53 12.90 15.20
C HIS A 342 28.04 11.48 15.43
N LEU A 343 29.19 11.16 14.86
CA LEU A 343 29.88 9.90 15.08
C LEU A 343 30.60 9.97 16.43
N VAL A 344 29.97 9.50 17.50
CA VAL A 344 30.48 9.62 18.87
C VAL A 344 30.21 8.34 19.66
N ASP A 345 31.24 7.87 20.35
CA ASP A 345 31.12 6.79 21.32
C ASP A 345 30.62 7.34 22.67
N VAL A 346 29.57 6.73 23.22
CA VAL A 346 29.00 7.14 24.52
C VAL A 346 29.97 6.97 25.69
N THR A 347 31.07 6.23 25.50
CA THR A 347 32.15 6.07 26.48
C THR A 347 33.18 7.21 26.44
N ASP A 348 33.12 8.09 25.44
CA ASP A 348 33.96 9.29 25.37
C ASP A 348 33.34 10.44 26.19
N HIS A 349 33.78 10.56 27.44
CA HIS A 349 33.29 11.58 28.36
C HIS A 349 33.54 13.01 27.87
N ALA A 350 34.68 13.27 27.22
CA ALA A 350 35.01 14.61 26.76
C ALA A 350 34.07 15.03 25.62
N ALA A 351 33.86 14.14 24.64
CA ALA A 351 32.97 14.39 23.52
C ALA A 351 31.51 14.59 23.97
N ILE A 352 31.00 13.72 24.86
CA ILE A 352 29.64 13.82 25.38
C ILE A 352 29.43 15.11 26.19
N THR A 353 30.39 15.47 27.05
CA THR A 353 30.32 16.69 27.84
C THR A 353 30.29 17.93 26.94
N ALA A 354 31.19 18.00 25.94
CA ALA A 354 31.23 19.10 24.99
C ALA A 354 29.93 19.23 24.18
N LEU A 355 29.35 18.09 23.75
CA LEU A 355 28.07 18.07 23.05
C LEU A 355 26.93 18.62 23.90
N LEU A 356 26.82 18.20 25.16
CA LEU A 356 25.74 18.66 26.04
C LEU A 356 25.88 20.14 26.41
N GLN A 357 27.11 20.59 26.70
CA GLN A 357 27.39 22.00 27.03
C GLN A 357 27.06 22.94 25.87
N LYS A 358 27.37 22.54 24.63
CA LYS A 358 27.13 23.37 23.44
C LYS A 358 25.65 23.42 23.03
N ASN A 359 24.87 22.39 23.38
CA ASN A 359 23.57 22.17 22.75
C ASN A 359 22.35 22.26 23.68
N HIS A 360 22.48 22.63 24.96
CA HIS A 360 21.35 22.88 25.89
C HIS A 360 20.19 21.89 25.70
N ILE A 361 20.45 20.61 25.98
CA ILE A 361 19.49 19.53 25.71
C ILE A 361 18.38 19.51 26.76
N ASP A 362 17.13 19.39 26.31
CA ASP A 362 15.95 19.27 27.17
C ASP A 362 15.67 17.81 27.56
N THR A 363 15.89 16.88 26.63
CA THR A 363 15.59 15.46 26.83
C THR A 363 16.60 14.57 26.15
N ILE A 364 17.10 13.57 26.87
CA ILE A 364 17.98 12.52 26.35
C ILE A 364 17.23 11.19 26.29
N PHE A 365 17.19 10.55 25.13
CA PHE A 365 16.83 9.15 24.99
C PHE A 365 18.09 8.30 24.81
N HIS A 366 18.44 7.51 25.81
CA HIS A 366 19.66 6.70 25.81
C HIS A 366 19.39 5.28 25.30
N ALA A 367 19.57 5.06 23.99
CA ALA A 367 19.40 3.76 23.31
C ALA A 367 20.71 3.02 22.99
N ALA A 368 21.87 3.60 23.31
CA ALA A 368 23.17 3.00 23.02
C ALA A 368 23.46 1.83 23.98
N ALA A 369 23.53 0.61 23.45
CA ALA A 369 23.93 -0.58 24.18
C ALA A 369 24.29 -1.73 23.22
N TYR A 370 25.15 -2.64 23.68
CA TYR A 370 25.31 -3.96 23.09
C TYR A 370 24.29 -4.92 23.70
N LYS A 371 23.65 -5.72 22.84
CA LYS A 371 22.50 -6.56 23.21
C LYS A 371 22.68 -8.07 22.96
N HIS A 372 23.71 -8.48 22.22
CA HIS A 372 23.87 -9.87 21.79
C HIS A 372 24.40 -10.75 22.92
N VAL A 373 23.50 -11.46 23.62
CA VAL A 373 23.85 -12.30 24.78
C VAL A 373 25.03 -13.24 24.49
N PRO A 374 24.99 -14.13 23.48
CA PRO A 374 26.09 -15.09 23.29
C PRO A 374 27.44 -14.44 23.01
N LEU A 375 27.45 -13.30 22.30
CA LEU A 375 28.66 -12.57 21.99
C LEU A 375 29.27 -11.90 23.23
N LEU A 376 28.42 -11.45 24.15
CA LEU A 376 28.85 -10.70 25.33
C LEU A 376 29.24 -11.60 26.51
N GLU A 377 28.79 -12.86 26.55
CA GLU A 377 29.16 -13.80 27.61
C GLU A 377 30.69 -13.98 27.74
N SER A 378 31.42 -14.02 26.62
CA SER A 378 32.88 -14.13 26.64
C SER A 378 33.59 -12.76 26.65
N GLN A 379 32.85 -11.65 26.63
CA GLN A 379 33.38 -10.29 26.47
C GLN A 379 32.91 -9.35 27.58
N CYS A 380 32.95 -9.81 28.82
CA CYS A 380 32.47 -9.08 30.01
C CYS A 380 32.97 -7.63 30.09
N ARG A 381 34.28 -7.41 29.91
CA ARG A 381 34.88 -6.06 29.93
C ARG A 381 34.28 -5.13 28.87
N VAL A 382 33.98 -5.65 27.68
CA VAL A 382 33.37 -4.89 26.58
C VAL A 382 31.92 -4.55 26.92
N ALA A 383 31.17 -5.52 27.45
CA ALA A 383 29.79 -5.32 27.90
C ALA A 383 29.71 -4.24 29.01
N ILE A 384 30.57 -4.33 30.03
CA ILE A 384 30.63 -3.36 31.13
C ILE A 384 31.02 -1.97 30.59
N LYS A 385 32.07 -1.88 29.77
CA LYS A 385 32.53 -0.60 29.22
C LYS A 385 31.40 0.09 28.45
N ASN A 386 30.74 -0.61 27.54
CA ASN A 386 29.74 0.00 26.67
C ASN A 386 28.40 0.24 27.39
N ASN A 387 27.86 -0.78 28.08
CA ASN A 387 26.50 -0.71 28.62
C ASN A 387 26.42 -0.02 29.97
N LEU A 388 27.44 -0.18 30.84
CA LEU A 388 27.42 0.40 32.18
C LEU A 388 28.21 1.71 32.22
N LEU A 389 29.49 1.70 31.83
CA LEU A 389 30.31 2.91 31.87
C LEU A 389 29.88 3.93 30.81
N GLY A 390 29.41 3.47 29.65
CA GLY A 390 28.77 4.34 28.65
C GLY A 390 27.52 5.03 29.18
N THR A 391 26.60 4.30 29.84
CA THR A 391 25.44 4.93 30.49
C THR A 391 25.87 5.90 31.60
N TRP A 392 26.83 5.50 32.45
CA TRP A 392 27.37 6.36 33.49
C TRP A 392 27.91 7.68 32.93
N CYS A 393 28.67 7.62 31.84
CA CYS A 393 29.24 8.77 31.15
C CYS A 393 28.16 9.77 30.69
N VAL A 394 27.17 9.29 29.93
CA VAL A 394 26.10 10.16 29.41
C VAL A 394 25.24 10.70 30.55
N ALA A 395 24.89 9.87 31.53
CA ALA A 395 24.09 10.28 32.66
C ALA A 395 24.82 11.32 33.55
N LYS A 396 26.13 11.16 33.81
CA LYS A 396 26.92 12.15 34.54
C LYS A 396 27.00 13.48 33.81
N ALA A 397 27.27 13.46 32.52
CA ALA A 397 27.32 14.66 31.71
C ALA A 397 25.93 15.36 31.65
N ALA A 398 24.84 14.59 31.61
CA ALA A 398 23.48 15.11 31.67
C ALA A 398 23.19 15.84 32.99
N MET A 399 23.62 15.27 34.13
CA MET A 399 23.49 15.91 35.44
C MET A 399 24.29 17.22 35.52
N GLN A 400 25.53 17.21 35.03
CA GLN A 400 26.38 18.41 35.00
C GLN A 400 25.78 19.52 34.13
N ALA A 401 25.18 19.16 32.99
CA ALA A 401 24.50 20.09 32.10
C ALA A 401 23.06 20.43 32.55
N LYS A 402 22.59 19.86 33.68
CA LYS A 402 21.22 20.02 34.21
C LYS A 402 20.14 19.72 33.17
N VAL A 403 20.33 18.66 32.38
CA VAL A 403 19.34 18.21 31.41
C VAL A 403 18.07 17.82 32.18
N PRO A 404 16.89 18.39 31.89
CA PRO A 404 15.67 18.15 32.66
C PRO A 404 15.26 16.67 32.71
N LYS A 405 15.40 15.94 31.60
CA LYS A 405 14.90 14.56 31.50
C LYS A 405 15.87 13.61 30.80
N PHE A 406 16.11 12.46 31.40
CA PHE A 406 16.93 11.38 30.88
C PHE A 406 16.13 10.08 30.86
N VAL A 407 15.96 9.48 29.69
CA VAL A 407 15.22 8.24 29.50
C VAL A 407 16.19 7.11 29.14
N LEU A 408 16.36 6.17 30.06
CA LEU A 408 17.14 4.94 29.87
C LEU A 408 16.27 3.86 29.23
N ILE A 409 16.69 3.39 28.05
CA ILE A 409 16.07 2.25 27.38
C ILE A 409 16.70 0.97 27.95
N SER A 410 15.87 0.14 28.58
CA SER A 410 16.27 -1.11 29.24
C SER A 410 15.53 -2.32 28.62
N THR A 411 15.66 -3.48 29.23
CA THR A 411 15.22 -4.78 28.69
C THR A 411 14.66 -5.65 29.81
N ASP A 412 13.71 -6.52 29.46
CA ASP A 412 13.27 -7.66 30.27
C ASP A 412 14.43 -8.47 30.90
N LYS A 413 15.54 -8.64 30.19
CA LYS A 413 16.74 -9.38 30.63
C LYS A 413 17.47 -8.73 31.80
N ALA A 414 17.13 -7.50 32.19
CA ALA A 414 17.63 -6.84 33.39
C ALA A 414 16.89 -7.29 34.67
N VAL A 415 15.75 -7.97 34.54
CA VAL A 415 14.99 -8.56 35.66
C VAL A 415 15.63 -9.89 36.02
N HIS A 416 16.16 -10.03 37.25
CA HIS A 416 16.91 -11.21 37.71
C HIS A 416 17.90 -11.74 36.65
N PRO A 417 18.93 -10.94 36.30
CA PRO A 417 19.74 -11.20 35.13
C PRO A 417 20.53 -12.51 35.28
N ALA A 418 20.31 -13.45 34.35
CA ALA A 418 21.05 -14.71 34.24
C ALA A 418 22.18 -14.67 33.20
N ASN A 419 22.53 -13.49 32.69
CA ASN A 419 23.53 -13.28 31.64
C ASN A 419 24.22 -11.92 31.80
N ILE A 420 25.42 -11.77 31.22
CA ILE A 420 26.25 -10.56 31.38
C ILE A 420 25.56 -9.33 30.80
N MET A 421 24.92 -9.47 29.63
CA MET A 421 24.21 -8.37 28.99
C MET A 421 23.11 -7.81 29.91
N GLY A 422 22.27 -8.68 30.47
CA GLY A 422 21.24 -8.32 31.43
C GLY A 422 21.81 -7.69 32.70
N ALA A 423 22.89 -8.25 33.25
CA ALA A 423 23.54 -7.75 34.46
C ALA A 423 24.09 -6.33 34.28
N THR A 424 24.74 -6.04 33.14
CA THR A 424 25.24 -4.69 32.83
C THR A 424 24.12 -3.67 32.68
N LYS A 425 22.99 -4.05 32.05
CA LYS A 425 21.80 -3.20 31.96
C LYS A 425 21.18 -2.97 33.33
N ARG A 426 21.11 -3.99 34.19
CA ARG A 426 20.63 -3.82 35.57
C ARG A 426 21.52 -2.87 36.38
N GLY A 427 22.84 -2.96 36.22
CA GLY A 427 23.76 -1.99 36.81
C GLY A 427 23.51 -0.56 36.35
N ALA A 428 23.23 -0.36 35.05
CA ALA A 428 22.91 0.94 34.49
C ALA A 428 21.60 1.52 35.06
N GLU A 429 20.57 0.68 35.25
CA GLU A 429 19.33 1.10 35.91
C GLU A 429 19.58 1.55 37.36
N ILE A 430 20.34 0.76 38.13
CA ILE A 430 20.67 1.09 39.53
C ILE A 430 21.42 2.42 39.60
N PHE A 431 22.33 2.67 38.65
CA PHE A 431 23.01 3.97 38.57
C PHE A 431 22.01 5.11 38.35
N CYS A 432 21.14 5.01 37.33
CA CYS A 432 20.15 6.05 37.03
C CYS A 432 19.16 6.29 38.18
N GLN A 433 18.72 5.22 38.87
CA GLN A 433 17.85 5.35 40.05
C GLN A 433 18.52 6.11 41.19
N ASN A 434 19.81 5.86 41.44
CA ASN A 434 20.56 6.60 42.46
C ASN A 434 20.87 8.04 42.01
N ALA A 435 21.15 8.25 40.72
CA ALA A 435 21.38 9.57 40.15
C ALA A 435 20.15 10.50 40.27
N ASN A 436 18.94 9.95 40.16
CA ASN A 436 17.68 10.69 40.33
C ASN A 436 17.49 11.30 41.72
N ARG A 437 18.25 10.86 42.74
CA ARG A 437 18.19 11.44 44.09
C ARG A 437 18.87 12.81 44.16
N GLN A 438 19.65 13.18 43.14
CA GLN A 438 20.27 14.49 43.03
C GLN A 438 19.35 15.44 42.25
N GLU A 439 19.32 16.70 42.64
CA GLU A 439 18.51 17.71 41.95
C GLU A 439 19.04 18.00 40.53
N GLY A 440 18.13 18.26 39.59
CA GLY A 440 18.43 18.79 38.26
C GLY A 440 18.00 17.89 37.09
N THR A 441 18.20 16.58 37.17
CA THR A 441 17.86 15.65 36.06
C THR A 441 16.95 14.53 36.54
N HIS A 442 15.78 14.42 35.91
CA HIS A 442 14.84 13.33 36.16
C HIS A 442 15.19 12.11 35.30
N PHE A 443 15.54 11.00 35.94
CA PHE A 443 15.89 9.73 35.29
C PHE A 443 14.69 8.79 35.24
N ILE A 444 14.30 8.39 34.03
CA ILE A 444 13.20 7.46 33.78
C ILE A 444 13.77 6.23 33.09
N THR A 445 13.41 5.03 33.53
CA THR A 445 13.80 3.79 32.87
C THR A 445 12.59 3.12 32.23
N VAL A 446 12.73 2.60 31.02
CA VAL A 446 11.66 1.84 30.34
C VAL A 446 12.16 0.45 29.98
N ARG A 447 11.48 -0.60 30.48
CA ARG A 447 11.76 -2.01 30.17
C ARG A 447 10.73 -2.57 29.20
N PHE A 448 11.21 -3.31 28.22
CA PHE A 448 10.37 -4.09 27.31
C PHE A 448 11.09 -5.37 26.85
N GLY A 449 10.32 -6.26 26.24
CA GLY A 449 10.78 -7.54 25.73
C GLY A 449 11.45 -7.44 24.35
N ASN A 450 11.29 -8.50 23.55
CA ASN A 450 11.88 -8.53 22.22
C ASN A 450 11.09 -7.65 21.25
N VAL A 451 11.79 -7.18 20.22
CA VAL A 451 11.19 -6.32 19.19
C VAL A 451 11.38 -6.95 17.81
N LEU A 452 10.28 -7.09 17.09
CA LEU A 452 10.21 -7.73 15.77
C LEU A 452 11.10 -7.01 14.76
N GLY A 453 11.82 -7.79 13.95
CA GLY A 453 12.66 -7.27 12.87
C GLY A 453 13.90 -6.50 13.33
N SER A 454 14.23 -6.45 14.63
CA SER A 454 15.42 -5.75 15.10
C SER A 454 16.72 -6.38 14.55
N LYS A 455 17.75 -5.56 14.34
CA LYS A 455 19.06 -6.01 13.80
C LYS A 455 19.61 -7.16 14.63
N GLY A 456 20.02 -8.25 13.97
CA GLY A 456 20.60 -9.43 14.63
C GLY A 456 19.61 -10.29 15.44
N SER A 457 18.29 -10.14 15.24
CA SER A 457 17.28 -10.99 15.90
C SER A 457 17.02 -12.31 15.15
N VAL A 458 16.22 -13.18 15.77
CA VAL A 458 15.90 -14.53 15.28
C VAL A 458 15.15 -14.51 13.94
N VAL A 459 14.24 -13.56 13.73
CA VAL A 459 13.40 -13.50 12.52
C VAL A 459 14.25 -13.24 11.26
N PRO A 460 15.16 -12.23 11.22
CA PRO A 460 16.14 -12.10 10.14
C PRO A 460 17.02 -13.33 9.93
N LEU A 461 17.41 -14.04 11.01
CA LEU A 461 18.20 -15.25 10.91
C LEU A 461 17.41 -16.37 10.20
N PHE A 462 16.16 -16.60 10.60
CA PHE A 462 15.30 -17.61 9.98
C PHE A 462 15.02 -17.28 8.50
N LYS A 463 14.76 -16.02 8.17
CA LYS A 463 14.62 -15.58 6.77
C LYS A 463 15.86 -15.92 5.93
N LYS A 464 17.06 -15.70 6.48
CA LYS A 464 18.32 -16.05 5.82
C LYS A 464 18.51 -17.56 5.67
N GLN A 465 18.19 -18.35 6.70
CA GLN A 465 18.28 -19.81 6.66
C GLN A 465 17.34 -20.43 5.62
N ILE A 466 16.10 -19.97 5.58
CA ILE A 466 15.10 -20.39 4.58
C ILE A 466 15.56 -20.00 3.17
N ALA A 467 16.05 -18.77 2.98
CA ALA A 467 16.54 -18.32 1.68
C ALA A 467 17.77 -19.12 1.21
N ALA A 468 18.60 -19.61 2.13
CA ALA A 468 19.72 -20.49 1.84
C ALA A 468 19.31 -21.95 1.58
N GLY A 469 18.03 -22.32 1.76
CA GLY A 469 17.53 -23.68 1.59
C GLY A 469 17.97 -24.66 2.68
N GLY A 470 18.53 -24.17 3.78
CA GLY A 470 19.00 -24.98 4.91
C GLY A 470 17.96 -25.13 6.02
N PRO A 471 18.23 -25.98 7.03
CA PRO A 471 17.34 -26.14 8.19
C PRO A 471 17.28 -24.87 9.05
N ILE A 472 16.15 -24.66 9.72
CA ILE A 472 15.97 -23.58 10.69
C ILE A 472 16.53 -24.01 12.05
N THR A 473 17.36 -23.18 12.67
CA THR A 473 17.99 -23.51 13.96
C THR A 473 17.16 -22.95 15.13
N VAL A 474 16.45 -23.82 15.84
CA VAL A 474 15.69 -23.46 17.05
C VAL A 474 16.51 -23.82 18.29
N THR A 475 16.62 -22.88 19.25
CA THR A 475 17.45 -23.09 20.45
C THR A 475 16.90 -24.19 21.36
N HIS A 476 15.60 -24.21 21.59
CA HIS A 476 14.90 -25.21 22.40
C HIS A 476 13.42 -25.27 21.96
N PRO A 477 12.77 -26.43 21.89
CA PRO A 477 11.37 -26.55 21.44
C PRO A 477 10.39 -25.68 22.26
N ASP A 478 10.59 -25.58 23.57
CA ASP A 478 9.68 -24.87 24.48
C ASP A 478 10.04 -23.38 24.72
N ILE A 479 10.95 -22.81 23.94
CA ILE A 479 11.39 -21.43 24.16
C ILE A 479 10.34 -20.41 23.70
N THR A 480 9.77 -19.66 24.63
CA THR A 480 8.79 -18.59 24.34
C THR A 480 9.38 -17.20 24.53
N ARG A 481 8.87 -16.20 23.80
CA ARG A 481 9.39 -14.83 23.83
C ARG A 481 8.29 -13.84 23.50
N TYR A 482 8.12 -12.85 24.38
CA TYR A 482 7.29 -11.68 24.13
C TYR A 482 7.81 -10.81 22.98
N PHE A 483 6.91 -10.40 22.09
CA PHE A 483 7.23 -9.56 20.94
C PHE A 483 6.36 -8.30 20.87
N MET A 484 6.96 -7.23 20.36
CA MET A 484 6.29 -5.98 20.01
C MET A 484 6.92 -5.44 18.71
N THR A 485 6.21 -4.58 17.98
CA THR A 485 6.81 -3.91 16.81
C THR A 485 7.77 -2.78 17.24
N ILE A 486 8.74 -2.43 16.38
CA ILE A 486 9.66 -1.32 16.66
C ILE A 486 8.91 0.01 16.86
N PRO A 487 7.97 0.42 15.96
CA PRO A 487 7.25 1.68 16.13
C PRO A 487 6.43 1.73 17.41
N GLU A 488 5.83 0.62 17.82
CA GLU A 488 5.04 0.55 19.04
C GLU A 488 5.90 0.65 20.31
N ALA A 489 7.04 -0.06 20.34
CA ALA A 489 7.96 0.02 21.47
C ALA A 489 8.46 1.46 21.68
N THR A 490 8.82 2.16 20.61
CA THR A 490 9.26 3.56 20.68
C THR A 490 8.13 4.51 21.06
N GLN A 491 6.92 4.29 20.57
CA GLN A 491 5.73 5.06 20.97
C GLN A 491 5.48 4.98 22.48
N LEU A 492 5.56 3.79 23.04
CA LEU A 492 5.38 3.57 24.47
C LEU A 492 6.55 4.13 25.30
N ILE A 493 7.77 4.13 24.76
CA ILE A 493 8.91 4.85 25.37
C ILE A 493 8.63 6.35 25.42
N LEU A 494 8.11 6.95 24.35
CA LEU A 494 7.74 8.36 24.32
C LEU A 494 6.64 8.65 25.36
N GLN A 495 5.58 7.85 25.39
CA GLN A 495 4.50 7.96 26.38
C GLN A 495 5.03 7.84 27.82
N ALA A 496 5.90 6.86 28.11
CA ALA A 496 6.52 6.70 29.42
C ALA A 496 7.38 7.91 29.81
N SER A 497 8.10 8.49 28.84
CA SER A 497 8.86 9.72 29.07
C SER A 497 7.97 10.91 29.43
N THR A 498 6.73 10.94 28.95
CA THR A 498 5.74 11.98 29.28
C THR A 498 5.14 11.80 30.65
N LEU A 499 4.84 10.56 31.03
CA LEU A 499 4.24 10.25 32.33
C LEU A 499 5.26 10.31 33.49
N GLY A 500 6.53 10.00 33.23
CA GLY A 500 7.56 9.91 34.26
C GLY A 500 7.96 11.26 34.86
N LYS A 501 8.08 11.29 36.19
CA LYS A 501 8.51 12.42 37.02
C LYS A 501 9.92 12.23 37.59
N GLY A 502 10.57 11.10 37.31
CA GLY A 502 11.92 10.75 37.76
C GLY A 502 11.92 9.65 38.83
N GLY A 503 12.80 8.67 38.66
CA GLY A 503 13.00 7.53 39.55
C GLY A 503 12.20 6.29 39.17
N GLU A 504 11.23 6.41 38.26
CA GLU A 504 10.37 5.30 37.86
C GLU A 504 11.08 4.32 36.93
N ILE A 505 10.70 3.05 37.06
CA ILE A 505 10.95 2.01 36.06
C ILE A 505 9.60 1.61 35.49
N PHE A 506 9.33 2.04 34.26
CA PHE A 506 8.17 1.57 33.50
C PHE A 506 8.44 0.19 32.93
N VAL A 507 7.42 -0.66 32.95
CA VAL A 507 7.43 -1.98 32.30
C VAL A 507 6.30 -1.97 31.28
N LEU A 508 6.63 -2.23 30.03
CA LEU A 508 5.62 -2.30 28.97
C LEU A 508 4.91 -3.65 29.04
N ASP A 509 3.58 -3.62 29.00
CA ASP A 509 2.79 -4.81 28.75
C ASP A 509 3.06 -5.31 27.32
N MET A 510 3.52 -6.55 27.22
CA MET A 510 3.90 -7.17 25.96
C MET A 510 2.82 -8.11 25.39
N GLY A 511 1.70 -8.31 26.09
CA GLY A 511 0.67 -9.28 25.70
C GLY A 511 1.10 -10.74 25.93
N GLU A 512 0.62 -11.64 25.09
CA GLU A 512 0.90 -13.08 25.19
C GLU A 512 2.32 -13.44 24.65
N PRO A 513 3.03 -14.40 25.28
CA PRO A 513 4.40 -14.80 24.94
C PRO A 513 4.56 -15.73 23.72
#